data_AF-A0A7S2VVT6-F1
#
_entry.id   AF-A0A7S2VVT6-F1
#
_cell.length_a   1.000
_cell.length_b   1.000
_cell.length_c   1.000
_cell.angle_alpha   90.00
_cell.angle_beta   90.00
_cell.angle_gamma   90.00
#
_symmetry.space_group_name_H-M   'P 1'
#
loop_
_entity.id
_entity.type
_entity.pdbx_description
1 polymer ?
#
loop_
_entity_poly.entity_id
_entity_poly.type
_entity_poly.pdbx_seq_one_letter_code
_entity_poly.pdbx_strand_id
1 'polypeptide(L)'
;SATNTSYHFPFNNWFSSKNGLEHTIYRDGVMGRAMPMVDYKVSTYTSDIRGAGTDANVFIELHGVNGSVGQTRLETHGNNFERGQTDVFSIKGTDVGDITKVVIWHDNSGPGPAWHLQQVDVFNPSTQRTYYFPCNAWLEKNEQGLAGCRKELVAGGTGEAGMSDYKVEVKTSDVR
;
A
#
# COMPACT_ATOMS: atom_id res chain seq x y z
N SER A 1 37.00 -3.80 30.17
CA SER A 1 37.29 -3.50 28.75
C SER A 1 35.98 -3.16 28.07
N ALA A 2 35.73 -1.91 27.70
CA ALA A 2 34.50 -1.55 26.98
C ALA A 2 34.67 -1.97 25.52
N THR A 3 33.83 -2.90 25.04
CA THR A 3 33.79 -3.27 23.62
C THR A 3 33.17 -2.11 22.86
N ASN A 4 33.96 -1.42 22.05
CA ASN A 4 33.48 -0.40 21.12
C ASN A 4 32.75 -1.11 19.97
N THR A 5 31.49 -1.47 20.19
CA THR A 5 30.67 -2.14 19.19
C THR A 5 29.99 -1.09 18.33
N SER A 6 30.49 -0.90 17.10
CA SER A 6 29.82 -0.11 16.08
C SER A 6 28.77 -0.97 15.36
N TYR A 7 27.57 -0.42 15.16
CA TYR A 7 26.52 -1.02 14.35
C TYR A 7 26.37 -0.26 13.04
N HIS A 8 26.34 -0.97 11.92
CA HIS A 8 26.08 -0.40 10.61
C HIS A 8 24.62 -0.70 10.23
N PHE A 9 23.96 0.23 9.57
CA PHE A 9 22.57 0.11 9.14
C PHE A 9 22.49 0.63 7.70
N PRO A 10 22.62 -0.24 6.69
CA PRO A 10 22.59 0.20 5.30
C PRO A 10 21.20 0.77 4.99
N PHE A 11 21.15 2.07 4.68
CA PHE A 11 19.93 2.77 4.32
C PHE A 11 20.09 3.33 2.91
N ASN A 12 19.49 2.65 1.93
CA ASN A 12 19.64 2.95 0.51
C ASN A 12 18.54 3.87 -0.05
N ASN A 13 17.77 4.51 0.83
CA ASN A 13 16.78 5.51 0.48
C ASN A 13 17.12 6.81 1.21
N TRP A 14 16.84 7.98 0.64
CA TRP A 14 17.05 9.26 1.35
C TRP A 14 15.76 9.65 2.07
N PHE A 15 15.86 10.12 3.32
CA PHE A 15 14.74 10.71 4.06
C PHE A 15 14.18 11.90 3.27
N SER A 16 12.99 11.76 2.72
CA SER A 16 12.38 12.84 1.93
C SER A 16 10.88 12.86 2.12
N SER A 17 10.26 14.01 1.80
CA SER A 17 8.79 14.10 1.74
C SER A 17 8.14 13.09 0.80
N LYS A 18 8.91 12.52 -0.14
CA LYS A 18 8.44 11.49 -1.08
C LYS A 18 8.60 10.06 -0.57
N ASN A 19 9.65 9.82 0.24
CA ASN A 19 10.04 8.48 0.69
C ASN A 19 9.68 8.20 2.15
N GLY A 20 9.11 9.18 2.85
CA GLY A 20 8.87 9.11 4.29
C GLY A 20 9.99 9.75 5.10
N LEU A 21 9.63 10.25 6.28
CA LEU A 21 10.57 10.79 7.27
C LEU A 21 10.96 9.74 8.32
N GLU A 22 10.28 8.59 8.34
CA GLU A 22 10.52 7.49 9.27
C GLU A 22 10.76 6.19 8.50
N HIS A 23 11.80 5.45 8.89
CA HIS A 23 12.15 4.15 8.31
C HIS A 23 12.65 3.19 9.38
N THR A 24 12.14 1.96 9.37
CA THR A 24 12.68 0.88 10.20
C THR A 24 13.93 0.29 9.54
N ILE A 25 15.07 0.35 10.22
CA ILE A 25 16.37 -0.14 9.74
C ILE A 25 16.83 -1.37 10.54
N TYR A 26 17.39 -2.36 9.84
CA TYR A 26 17.92 -3.58 10.46
C TYR A 26 19.45 -3.56 10.51
N ARG A 27 20.01 -4.12 11.58
CA ARG A 27 21.45 -4.15 11.86
C ARG A 27 22.20 -4.99 10.83
N ASP A 28 23.33 -4.48 10.37
CA ASP A 28 24.26 -5.19 9.48
C ASP A 28 24.76 -6.50 10.10
N GLY A 29 24.70 -7.59 9.31
CA GLY A 29 25.10 -8.94 9.73
C GLY A 29 23.99 -9.98 9.91
N VAL A 30 22.69 -9.63 9.78
CA VAL A 30 21.61 -10.65 9.70
C VAL A 30 21.46 -11.19 8.27
N MET A 31 21.81 -10.40 7.25
CA MET A 31 22.15 -10.89 5.91
C MET A 31 23.27 -10.01 5.34
N GLY A 32 24.50 -10.53 5.27
CA GLY A 32 25.71 -9.80 4.83
C GLY A 32 25.76 -9.40 3.35
N ARG A 33 24.64 -8.97 2.77
CA ARG A 33 24.54 -8.47 1.40
C ARG A 33 23.47 -7.38 1.38
N ALA A 34 23.76 -6.25 0.74
CA ALA A 34 22.73 -5.23 0.46
C ALA A 34 21.52 -5.92 -0.17
N MET A 35 20.37 -5.84 0.49
CA MET A 35 19.14 -6.45 0.01
C MET A 35 18.78 -5.83 -1.35
N PRO A 36 18.38 -6.65 -2.34
CA PRO A 36 18.11 -6.15 -3.68
C PRO A 36 16.97 -5.13 -3.65
N MET A 37 17.01 -4.16 -4.56
CA MET A 37 15.93 -3.19 -4.74
C MET A 37 14.88 -3.79 -5.67
N VAL A 38 13.61 -3.63 -5.33
CA VAL A 38 12.45 -4.07 -6.10
C VAL A 38 11.60 -2.85 -6.44
N ASP A 39 11.08 -2.83 -7.66
CA ASP A 39 10.07 -1.87 -8.11
C ASP A 39 8.69 -2.53 -8.02
N TYR A 40 8.07 -2.45 -6.85
CA TYR A 40 6.77 -3.03 -6.61
C TYR A 40 5.71 -2.26 -7.40
N LYS A 41 4.79 -2.99 -8.05
CA LYS A 41 3.62 -2.37 -8.65
C LYS A 41 2.45 -2.48 -7.69
N VAL A 42 1.90 -1.34 -7.26
CA VAL A 42 0.73 -1.27 -6.38
C VAL A 42 -0.47 -0.84 -7.20
N SER A 43 -1.52 -1.65 -7.22
CA SER A 43 -2.81 -1.29 -7.82
C SER A 43 -3.82 -0.97 -6.73
N THR A 44 -4.50 0.16 -6.81
CA THR A 44 -5.63 0.49 -5.93
C THR A 44 -6.93 0.46 -6.72
N TYR A 45 -7.96 -0.13 -6.13
CA TYR A 45 -9.29 -0.25 -6.73
C TYR A 45 -10.27 0.61 -5.94
N THR A 46 -10.72 1.72 -6.51
CA THR A 46 -11.78 2.53 -5.92
C THR A 46 -13.12 1.94 -6.30
N SER A 47 -14.03 1.74 -5.34
CA SER A 47 -15.31 1.12 -5.62
C SER A 47 -16.17 1.96 -6.58
N ASP A 48 -16.99 1.28 -7.39
CA ASP A 48 -18.00 1.94 -8.23
C ASP A 48 -19.29 2.24 -7.45
N ILE A 49 -19.16 3.02 -6.37
CA ILE A 49 -20.31 3.54 -5.60
C ILE A 49 -20.27 5.06 -5.54
N ARG A 50 -21.45 5.69 -5.38
CA ARG A 50 -21.57 7.15 -5.39
C ARG A 50 -20.69 7.78 -4.30
N GLY A 51 -19.83 8.71 -4.72
CA GLY A 51 -18.94 9.44 -3.82
C GLY A 51 -17.72 8.65 -3.34
N ALA A 52 -17.39 7.53 -3.98
CA ALA A 52 -16.28 6.68 -3.58
C ALA A 52 -14.89 7.28 -3.83
N GLY A 53 -14.77 8.25 -4.75
CA GLY A 53 -13.48 8.84 -5.12
C GLY A 53 -13.02 9.92 -4.16
N THR A 54 -11.72 10.25 -4.20
CA THR A 54 -11.11 11.23 -3.29
C THR A 54 -10.07 12.08 -4.00
N ASP A 55 -10.01 13.36 -3.61
CA ASP A 55 -8.96 14.31 -4.01
C ASP A 55 -7.85 14.42 -2.93
N ALA A 56 -7.92 13.62 -1.86
CA ALA A 56 -6.95 13.65 -0.77
C ALA A 56 -5.62 13.01 -1.18
N ASN A 57 -4.53 13.35 -0.48
CA ASN A 57 -3.25 12.69 -0.70
C ASN A 57 -3.27 11.30 -0.07
N VAL A 58 -3.08 10.27 -0.88
CA VAL A 58 -3.05 8.86 -0.44
C VAL A 58 -1.61 8.39 -0.23
N PHE A 59 -1.40 7.61 0.82
CA PHE A 59 -0.10 7.07 1.23
C PHE A 59 -0.21 5.57 1.53
N ILE A 60 0.91 4.87 1.34
CA ILE A 60 1.01 3.43 1.62
C ILE A 60 2.35 3.07 2.26
N GLU A 61 2.34 2.01 3.08
CA GLU A 61 3.52 1.25 3.51
C GLU A 61 3.36 -0.23 3.14
N LEU A 62 4.46 -0.87 2.75
CA LEU A 62 4.51 -2.31 2.47
C LEU A 62 5.26 -3.01 3.59
N HIS A 63 4.71 -4.10 4.10
CA HIS A 63 5.32 -4.90 5.18
C HIS A 63 5.41 -6.36 4.75
N GLY A 64 6.60 -6.93 4.87
CA GLY A 64 6.90 -8.32 4.53
C GLY A 64 7.82 -8.98 5.56
N VAL A 65 8.12 -10.25 5.33
CA VAL A 65 8.90 -11.08 6.28
C VAL A 65 10.34 -10.60 6.49
N ASN A 66 10.91 -9.87 5.52
CA ASN A 66 12.28 -9.34 5.59
C ASN A 66 12.35 -7.86 5.95
N GLY A 67 11.21 -7.20 6.20
CA GLY A 67 11.17 -5.79 6.58
C GLY A 67 9.99 -5.02 5.99
N SER A 68 10.18 -3.72 5.81
CA SER A 68 9.13 -2.82 5.31
C SER A 68 9.68 -1.80 4.32
N VAL A 69 8.86 -1.43 3.33
CA VAL A 69 9.04 -0.20 2.58
C VAL A 69 8.23 0.88 3.30
N GLY A 70 8.92 1.96 3.71
CA GLY A 70 8.33 3.06 4.46
C GLY A 70 7.28 3.84 3.66
N GLN A 71 6.72 4.86 4.31
CA GLN A 71 5.65 5.68 3.76
C GLN A 71 5.97 6.20 2.35
N THR A 72 5.12 5.88 1.39
CA THR A 72 5.20 6.36 0.01
C THR A 72 3.88 7.04 -0.36
N ARG A 73 3.95 8.27 -0.89
CA ARG A 73 2.76 8.94 -1.45
C ARG A 73 2.44 8.33 -2.82
N LEU A 74 1.18 7.95 -3.01
CA LEU A 74 0.68 7.40 -4.26
C LEU A 74 0.18 8.53 -5.16
N GLU A 75 0.89 8.78 -6.25
CA GLU A 75 0.51 9.80 -7.23
C GLU A 75 1.08 9.44 -8.60
N THR A 76 0.29 9.70 -9.66
CA THR A 76 0.73 9.66 -11.05
C THR A 76 0.54 11.05 -11.70
N HIS A 77 0.73 11.16 -13.02
CA HIS A 77 0.44 12.41 -13.74
C HIS A 77 -1.05 12.67 -14.00
N GLY A 78 -1.93 11.72 -13.64
CA GLY A 78 -3.38 11.80 -13.89
C GLY A 78 -4.19 12.05 -12.61
N ASN A 79 -5.51 12.22 -12.81
CA ASN A 79 -6.46 12.24 -11.70
C ASN A 79 -6.64 10.80 -11.19
N ASN A 80 -6.20 10.55 -9.96
CA ASN A 80 -6.18 9.22 -9.33
C ASN A 80 -7.33 9.06 -8.35
N PHE A 81 -7.62 7.80 -8.00
CA PHE A 81 -8.59 7.44 -6.96
C PHE A 81 -10.03 7.84 -7.28
N GLU A 82 -10.38 7.93 -8.56
CA GLU A 82 -11.74 8.23 -8.99
C GLU A 82 -12.67 7.04 -8.82
N ARG A 83 -13.98 7.32 -8.69
CA ARG A 83 -15.00 6.28 -8.58
C ARG A 83 -14.88 5.25 -9.72
N GLY A 84 -14.79 3.96 -9.36
CA GLY A 84 -14.68 2.85 -10.32
C GLY A 84 -13.33 2.76 -11.04
N GLN A 85 -12.36 3.61 -10.69
CA GLN A 85 -11.03 3.61 -11.28
C GLN A 85 -10.13 2.55 -10.64
N THR A 86 -9.22 2.03 -11.45
CA THR A 86 -8.03 1.32 -10.99
C THR A 86 -6.80 2.17 -11.31
N ASP A 87 -5.99 2.45 -10.31
CA ASP A 87 -4.76 3.22 -10.44
C ASP A 87 -3.56 2.33 -10.11
N VAL A 88 -2.47 2.48 -10.86
CA VAL A 88 -1.26 1.67 -10.70
C VAL A 88 -0.05 2.56 -10.43
N PHE A 89 0.70 2.24 -9.39
CA PHE A 89 1.84 3.00 -8.91
C PHE A 89 3.09 2.11 -8.83
N SER A 90 4.26 2.72 -9.00
CA SER A 90 5.57 2.08 -8.83
C SER A 90 6.21 2.52 -7.53
N ILE A 91 6.50 1.58 -6.63
CA ILE A 91 7.17 1.82 -5.35
C ILE A 91 8.51 1.11 -5.36
N LYS A 92 9.59 1.90 -5.38
CA LYS A 92 10.93 1.36 -5.28
C LYS A 92 11.35 1.23 -3.83
N GLY A 93 11.69 0.01 -3.41
CA GLY A 93 12.10 -0.29 -2.06
C GLY A 93 13.04 -1.48 -1.98
N THR A 94 13.56 -1.73 -0.79
CA THR A 94 14.30 -2.97 -0.50
C THR A 94 13.37 -4.17 -0.60
N ASP A 95 13.87 -5.32 -1.04
CA ASP A 95 13.08 -6.55 -1.09
C ASP A 95 12.59 -6.96 0.32
N VAL A 96 11.30 -6.81 0.57
CA VAL A 96 10.66 -7.17 1.84
C VAL A 96 10.31 -8.66 1.93
N GLY A 97 10.63 -9.47 0.91
CA GLY A 97 10.26 -10.88 0.84
C GLY A 97 8.77 -11.08 0.57
N ASP A 98 8.18 -12.11 1.18
CA ASP A 98 6.74 -12.33 1.13
C ASP A 98 6.00 -11.19 1.86
N ILE A 99 5.13 -10.48 1.13
CA ILE A 99 4.38 -9.34 1.63
C ILE A 99 3.20 -9.85 2.43
N THR A 100 3.11 -9.45 3.70
CA THR A 100 2.09 -9.94 4.64
C THR A 100 1.04 -8.88 4.95
N LYS A 101 1.40 -7.60 4.80
CA LYS A 101 0.55 -6.47 5.18
C LYS A 101 0.81 -5.25 4.31
N VAL A 102 -0.25 -4.48 4.08
CA VAL A 102 -0.16 -3.09 3.65
C VAL A 102 -0.85 -2.18 4.66
N VAL A 103 -0.31 -0.99 4.83
CA VAL A 103 -0.98 0.10 5.55
C VAL A 103 -1.30 1.16 4.52
N ILE A 104 -2.56 1.56 4.39
CA ILE A 104 -3.00 2.58 3.44
C ILE A 104 -3.84 3.64 4.13
N TRP A 105 -3.62 4.91 3.79
CA TRP A 105 -4.35 6.03 4.38
C TRP A 105 -4.35 7.27 3.50
N HIS A 106 -5.16 8.26 3.87
CA HIS A 106 -5.10 9.60 3.28
C HIS A 106 -5.03 10.69 4.35
N ASP A 107 -4.62 11.89 3.97
CA ASP A 107 -4.42 13.03 4.88
C ASP A 107 -5.68 13.88 5.12
N ASN A 108 -6.83 13.45 4.59
CA ASN A 108 -8.11 14.17 4.66
C ASN A 108 -8.07 15.58 4.06
N SER A 109 -7.16 15.85 3.11
CA SER A 109 -7.13 17.09 2.34
C SER A 109 -8.15 17.09 1.19
N GLY A 110 -8.39 18.27 0.61
CA GLY A 110 -9.27 18.42 -0.55
C GLY A 110 -10.78 18.41 -0.23
N PRO A 111 -11.63 18.74 -1.22
CA PRO A 111 -13.07 18.53 -1.13
C PRO A 111 -13.41 17.03 -1.24
N GLY A 112 -14.37 16.56 -0.45
CA GLY A 112 -14.78 15.14 -0.49
C GLY A 112 -13.64 14.16 -0.18
N PRO A 113 -12.96 14.27 0.97
CA PRO A 113 -11.78 13.45 1.28
C PRO A 113 -12.10 11.97 1.54
N ALA A 114 -13.35 11.62 1.82
CA ALA A 114 -13.77 10.25 2.07
C ALA A 114 -13.52 9.38 0.85
N TRP A 115 -12.91 8.21 1.05
CA TRP A 115 -12.55 7.30 -0.03
C TRP A 115 -13.09 5.92 0.25
N HIS A 116 -13.83 5.33 -0.69
CA HIS A 116 -14.23 3.93 -0.58
C HIS A 116 -13.27 3.03 -1.36
N LEU A 117 -12.34 2.44 -0.61
CA LEU A 117 -11.34 1.52 -1.14
C LEU A 117 -11.91 0.11 -1.20
N GLN A 118 -11.93 -0.47 -2.41
CA GLN A 118 -12.33 -1.85 -2.64
C GLN A 118 -11.20 -2.80 -2.25
N GLN A 119 -10.00 -2.59 -2.80
CA GLN A 119 -8.88 -3.53 -2.71
C GLN A 119 -7.55 -2.84 -3.03
N VAL A 120 -6.45 -3.38 -2.51
CA VAL A 120 -5.08 -3.08 -2.94
C VAL A 120 -4.43 -4.37 -3.41
N ASP A 121 -3.74 -4.33 -4.56
CA ASP A 121 -2.89 -5.42 -5.04
C ASP A 121 -1.44 -4.96 -5.08
N VAL A 122 -0.52 -5.84 -4.70
CA VAL A 122 0.91 -5.58 -4.78
C VAL A 122 1.59 -6.68 -5.58
N PHE A 123 2.19 -6.31 -6.72
CA PHE A 123 2.96 -7.22 -7.56
C PHE A 123 4.46 -7.01 -7.33
N ASN A 124 5.16 -8.10 -7.00
CA ASN A 124 6.61 -8.15 -6.91
C ASN A 124 7.19 -8.74 -8.22
N PRO A 125 7.79 -7.93 -9.11
CA PRO A 125 8.30 -8.43 -10.39
C PRO A 125 9.48 -9.38 -10.25
N SER A 126 10.25 -9.30 -9.15
CA SER A 126 11.42 -10.16 -8.91
C SER A 126 11.01 -11.60 -8.62
N THR A 127 9.85 -11.80 -8.00
CA THR A 127 9.30 -13.13 -7.67
C THR A 127 8.10 -13.53 -8.54
N GLN A 128 7.62 -12.61 -9.39
CA GLN A 128 6.39 -12.74 -10.18
C GLN A 128 5.14 -13.07 -9.35
N ARG A 129 5.10 -12.64 -8.09
CA ARG A 129 3.97 -12.86 -7.17
C ARG A 129 3.10 -11.63 -7.04
N THR A 130 1.79 -11.85 -6.96
CA THR A 130 0.80 -10.83 -6.61
C THR A 130 0.21 -11.14 -5.24
N TYR A 131 0.11 -10.12 -4.39
CA TYR A 131 -0.48 -10.17 -3.06
C TYR A 131 -1.76 -9.33 -3.07
N TYR A 132 -2.85 -9.90 -2.59
CA TYR A 132 -4.18 -9.28 -2.62
C TYR A 132 -4.60 -8.84 -1.22
N PHE A 133 -5.08 -7.60 -1.11
CA PHE A 133 -5.51 -6.98 0.15
C PHE A 133 -6.92 -6.41 0.01
N PRO A 134 -7.97 -7.24 0.19
CA PRO A 134 -9.36 -6.77 0.20
C PRO A 134 -9.61 -5.76 1.32
N CYS A 135 -10.34 -4.69 1.03
CA CYS A 135 -10.69 -3.66 2.01
C CYS A 135 -12.21 -3.47 2.12
N ASN A 136 -12.87 -3.17 0.99
CA ASN A 136 -14.31 -2.91 0.88
C ASN A 136 -14.87 -2.03 2.02
N ALA A 137 -14.23 -0.89 2.26
CA ALA A 137 -14.61 0.01 3.35
C ALA A 137 -14.27 1.47 3.04
N TRP A 138 -15.00 2.37 3.69
CA TRP A 138 -14.67 3.79 3.73
C TRP A 138 -13.41 4.05 4.57
N LEU A 139 -12.52 4.87 4.02
CA LEU A 139 -11.47 5.58 4.72
C LEU A 139 -11.94 7.03 4.82
N GLU A 140 -12.33 7.44 6.01
CA GLU A 140 -12.93 8.75 6.25
C GLU A 140 -12.72 9.20 7.69
N LYS A 141 -12.74 10.51 7.91
CA LYS A 141 -12.70 11.07 9.26
C LYS A 141 -13.95 10.65 10.03
N ASN A 142 -13.76 10.11 11.22
CA ASN A 142 -14.86 9.71 12.10
C ASN A 142 -14.76 10.42 13.46
N GLU A 143 -15.56 9.99 14.44
CA GLU A 143 -15.57 10.54 15.80
C GLU A 143 -14.20 10.46 16.51
N GLN A 144 -13.34 9.52 16.08
CA GLN A 144 -11.97 9.35 16.57
C GLN A 144 -10.93 10.14 15.75
N GLY A 145 -11.38 11.07 14.92
CA GLY A 145 -10.51 11.92 14.09
C GLY A 145 -10.00 11.19 12.84
N LEU A 146 -8.71 11.36 12.54
CA LEU A 146 -8.07 10.80 11.33
C LEU A 146 -7.82 9.28 11.40
N ALA A 147 -8.12 8.64 12.54
CA ALA A 147 -7.98 7.19 12.67
C ALA A 147 -8.81 6.42 11.64
N GLY A 148 -10.00 6.93 11.29
CA GLY A 148 -10.86 6.33 10.26
C GLY A 148 -10.29 6.46 8.83
N CYS A 149 -9.33 7.35 8.60
CA CYS A 149 -8.67 7.55 7.31
C CYS A 149 -7.56 6.53 7.03
N ARG A 150 -7.27 5.61 7.97
CA ARG A 150 -6.17 4.63 7.90
C ARG A 150 -6.70 3.20 8.00
N LYS A 151 -6.19 2.30 7.15
CA LYS A 151 -6.44 0.86 7.22
C LYS A 151 -5.14 0.06 7.23
N GLU A 152 -5.12 -0.96 8.06
CA GLU A 152 -4.13 -2.02 8.05
C GLU A 152 -4.78 -3.25 7.43
N LEU A 153 -4.27 -3.67 6.27
CA LEU A 153 -4.82 -4.79 5.49
C LEU A 153 -3.81 -5.93 5.48
N VAL A 154 -4.29 -7.14 5.76
CA VAL A 154 -3.48 -8.35 5.77
C VAL A 154 -3.72 -9.12 4.47
N ALA A 155 -2.67 -9.77 3.94
CA ALA A 155 -2.78 -10.51 2.68
C ALA A 155 -3.85 -11.61 2.79
N GLY A 156 -4.81 -11.61 1.86
CA GLY A 156 -5.92 -12.59 1.81
C GLY A 156 -5.55 -13.97 1.27
N GLY A 157 -4.27 -14.20 0.95
CA GLY A 157 -3.74 -15.40 0.32
C GLY A 157 -2.83 -15.06 -0.86
N THR A 158 -1.73 -15.78 -1.04
CA THR A 158 -0.85 -15.68 -2.21
C THR A 158 -1.45 -16.51 -3.34
N GLY A 159 -2.25 -15.90 -4.21
CA GLY A 159 -2.71 -16.58 -5.42
C GLY A 159 -1.61 -16.59 -6.47
N GLU A 160 -1.10 -17.78 -6.84
CA GLU A 160 -0.65 -17.96 -8.23
C GLU A 160 -1.84 -17.63 -9.14
N ALA A 161 -1.61 -16.82 -10.18
CA ALA A 161 -2.63 -16.25 -11.05
C ALA A 161 -3.81 -17.21 -11.32
N GLY A 162 -4.93 -16.98 -10.62
CA GLY A 162 -6.05 -17.91 -10.66
C GLY A 162 -7.13 -17.52 -9.66
N MET A 163 -7.98 -16.57 -10.07
CA MET A 163 -9.38 -16.45 -9.66
C MET A 163 -9.68 -16.71 -8.16
N SER A 164 -9.54 -15.69 -7.32
CA SER A 164 -10.18 -15.68 -6.00
C SER A 164 -11.67 -15.35 -6.14
N ASP A 165 -12.53 -16.12 -5.46
CA ASP A 165 -13.99 -16.06 -5.52
C ASP A 165 -14.55 -14.63 -5.37
N TYR A 166 -14.98 -14.04 -6.49
CA TYR A 166 -15.72 -12.79 -6.46
C TYR A 166 -17.19 -13.07 -6.16
N LYS A 167 -17.73 -12.49 -5.10
CA LYS A 167 -19.18 -12.37 -4.90
C LYS A 167 -19.70 -11.32 -5.87
N VAL A 168 -20.16 -11.77 -7.04
CA VAL A 168 -20.86 -10.91 -8.01
C VAL A 168 -22.32 -10.75 -7.56
N GLU A 169 -22.67 -9.59 -7.00
CA GLU A 169 -24.08 -9.20 -6.85
C GLU A 169 -24.53 -8.42 -8.09
N VAL A 170 -25.24 -9.10 -8.98
CA VAL A 170 -25.91 -8.46 -10.12
C VAL A 170 -27.23 -7.87 -9.63
N LYS A 171 -27.38 -6.55 -9.70
CA LYS A 171 -28.68 -5.87 -9.59
C LYS A 171 -29.04 -5.30 -10.96
N THR A 172 -29.93 -5.98 -11.67
CA THR A 172 -30.57 -5.42 -12.86
C THR A 172 -31.77 -4.58 -12.44
N SER A 173 -31.86 -3.35 -12.93
CA SER A 173 -33.10 -2.56 -12.87
C SER A 173 -33.96 -2.87 -14.09
N ASP A 174 -35.28 -3.02 -13.88
CA ASP A 174 -36.24 -3.20 -14.96
C ASP A 174 -36.27 -1.96 -15.88
N VAL A 175 -36.10 -2.18 -17.18
CA VAL A 175 -36.33 -1.18 -18.21
C VAL A 175 -37.83 -1.13 -18.50
N ARG A 176 -38.42 0.07 -18.46
CA ARG A 176 -39.73 0.35 -19.06
C ARG A 176 -39.55 1.30 -20.25
#